data_AF-A0AA86VRP0-F1
#
_entry.id   AF-A0AA86VRP0-F1
#
_cell.length_a   1.000
_cell.length_b   1.000
_cell.length_c   1.000
_cell.angle_alpha   90.00
_cell.angle_beta   90.00
_cell.angle_gamma   90.00
#
_symmetry.space_group_name_H-M   'P 1'
#
loop_
_entity.id
_entity.type
_entity.pdbx_description
1 polymer ?
#
loop_
_entity_poly.entity_id
_entity_poly.type
_entity_poly.pdbx_seq_one_letter_code
_entity_poly.pdbx_strand_id
1 'polypeptide(L)'
;MAGDESPTTSIPCAGHSLIPWGNKLLSVAGHAKDPSESIQEHEKVKVLDLQTATWSTLKTFGKAPVSRGGQSVTLVGGTLVIFGGQDAKRTLLNDLHILDLETMTWDEIDAV
;
A
#
# COMPACT_ATOMS: atom_id res chain seq x y z
N MET A 1 19.74 -8.28 -21.61
CA MET A 1 19.13 -9.19 -20.63
C MET A 1 17.98 -8.44 -19.99
N ALA A 2 16.81 -8.42 -20.64
CA ALA A 2 15.61 -7.82 -20.07
C ALA A 2 14.98 -8.85 -19.14
N GLY A 3 14.76 -8.47 -17.87
CA GLY A 3 14.08 -9.32 -16.90
C GLY A 3 12.64 -9.54 -17.34
N ASP A 4 12.21 -10.80 -17.31
CA ASP A 4 10.84 -11.23 -17.56
C ASP A 4 9.98 -10.81 -16.35
N GLU A 5 9.40 -9.61 -16.39
CA GLU A 5 8.35 -9.21 -15.45
C GLU A 5 7.04 -9.82 -15.93
N SER A 6 6.71 -10.98 -15.38
CA SER A 6 5.41 -11.61 -15.60
C SER A 6 4.29 -10.69 -15.10
N PRO A 7 3.16 -10.59 -15.84
CA PRO A 7 2.05 -9.75 -15.43
C PRO A 7 1.50 -10.27 -14.09
N THR A 8 1.68 -9.49 -13.03
CA THR A 8 1.13 -9.81 -11.72
C THR A 8 -0.39 -9.80 -11.80
N THR A 9 -1.02 -10.95 -11.57
CA THR A 9 -2.47 -11.07 -11.42
C THR A 9 -2.92 -10.14 -10.28
N SER A 10 -3.65 -9.07 -10.63
CA SER A 10 -4.19 -8.15 -9.64
C SER A 10 -5.29 -8.86 -8.85
N ILE A 11 -5.04 -9.11 -7.57
CA ILE A 11 -6.06 -9.64 -6.65
C ILE A 11 -7.15 -8.57 -6.49
N PRO A 12 -8.44 -8.91 -6.70
CA PRO A 12 -9.53 -7.97 -6.47
C PRO A 12 -9.52 -7.45 -5.03
N CYS A 13 -9.52 -6.13 -4.87
CA CYS A 13 -9.53 -5.49 -3.55
C CYS A 13 -10.52 -4.32 -3.47
N ALA A 14 -10.97 -4.01 -2.26
CA ALA A 14 -11.84 -2.86 -1.97
C ALA A 14 -11.35 -2.09 -0.74
N GLY A 15 -11.75 -0.82 -0.62
CA GLY A 15 -11.35 0.04 0.50
C GLY A 15 -9.89 0.52 0.47
N HIS A 16 -9.19 0.32 -0.65
CA HIS A 16 -7.85 0.88 -0.90
C HIS A 16 -7.93 2.39 -1.17
N SER A 17 -6.78 3.05 -1.08
CA SER A 17 -6.62 4.46 -1.45
C SER A 17 -5.69 4.58 -2.65
N LEU A 18 -6.08 5.40 -3.63
CA LEU A 18 -5.24 5.76 -4.78
C LEU A 18 -4.65 7.15 -4.57
N ILE A 19 -3.32 7.24 -4.53
CA ILE A 19 -2.59 8.47 -4.23
C ILE A 19 -1.72 8.86 -5.42
N PRO A 20 -1.88 10.07 -5.99
CA PRO A 20 -0.99 10.58 -7.02
C PRO A 20 0.45 10.72 -6.52
N TRP A 21 1.41 10.23 -7.31
CA TRP A 21 2.84 10.37 -7.06
C TRP A 21 3.57 10.58 -8.39
N GLY A 22 3.74 11.86 -8.77
CA GLY A 22 4.25 12.21 -10.10
C GLY A 22 3.36 11.67 -11.22
N ASN A 23 3.94 10.99 -12.20
CA ASN A 23 3.21 10.33 -13.30
C ASN A 23 2.71 8.91 -12.95
N LYS A 24 2.60 8.60 -11.66
CA LYS A 24 2.18 7.30 -11.16
C LYS A 24 1.05 7.44 -10.15
N LEU A 25 0.26 6.38 -9.99
CA LEU A 25 -0.69 6.26 -8.88
C LEU A 25 -0.22 5.13 -7.95
N LEU A 26 -0.16 5.42 -6.66
CA LEU A 26 0.08 4.43 -5.62
C LEU A 26 -1.26 3.90 -5.13
N SER A 27 -1.46 2.58 -5.19
CA SER A 27 -2.56 1.89 -4.53
C SER A 27 -2.05 1.29 -3.22
N VAL A 28 -2.66 1.72 -2.12
CA VAL A 28 -2.27 1.36 -0.76
C VAL A 28 -3.47 0.99 0.10
N ALA A 29 -3.21 0.12 1.09
CA ALA A 29 -4.23 -0.47 1.95
C ALA A 29 -5.33 -1.20 1.14
N GLY A 30 -6.49 -1.40 1.76
CA GLY A 30 -7.58 -2.20 1.22
C GLY A 30 -7.56 -3.65 1.70
N HIS A 31 -8.67 -4.33 1.42
CA HIS A 31 -8.91 -5.72 1.74
C HIS A 31 -9.11 -6.55 0.47
N ALA A 32 -8.50 -7.74 0.44
CA ALA A 32 -8.84 -8.80 -0.49
C ALA A 32 -9.97 -9.67 0.08
N LYS A 33 -10.68 -10.40 -0.79
CA LYS A 33 -11.83 -11.24 -0.40
C LYS A 33 -11.41 -12.48 0.39
N ASP A 34 -10.22 -12.99 0.14
CA ASP A 34 -9.67 -14.16 0.82
C ASP A 34 -8.47 -13.76 1.73
N PRO A 35 -8.55 -14.00 3.05
CA PRO A 35 -7.43 -13.75 3.98
C PRO A 35 -6.20 -14.64 3.72
N SER A 36 -6.36 -15.78 3.05
CA SER A 36 -5.26 -16.66 2.63
C SER A 36 -4.54 -16.16 1.37
N GLU A 37 -5.20 -15.29 0.61
CA GLU A 37 -4.58 -14.44 -0.43
C GLU A 37 -3.92 -13.20 0.19
N SER A 38 -3.55 -13.26 1.48
CA SER A 38 -2.82 -12.21 2.15
C SER A 38 -1.49 -11.99 1.44
N ILE A 39 -1.53 -11.00 0.55
CA ILE A 39 -0.40 -10.34 -0.07
C ILE A 39 0.69 -10.24 0.99
N GLN A 40 1.82 -10.94 0.76
CA GLN A 40 2.94 -10.90 1.69
C GLN A 40 3.30 -9.43 1.94
N GLU A 41 3.76 -9.08 3.14
CA GLU A 41 3.86 -7.68 3.59
C GLU A 41 4.61 -6.75 2.61
N HIS A 42 5.53 -7.32 1.82
CA HIS A 42 6.33 -6.63 0.80
C HIS A 42 5.60 -6.35 -0.54
N GLU A 43 4.35 -6.79 -0.72
CA GLU A 43 3.59 -6.66 -1.97
C GLU A 43 2.36 -5.74 -1.87
N LYS A 44 2.20 -5.04 -0.74
CA LYS A 44 0.99 -4.27 -0.40
C LYS A 44 0.84 -2.92 -1.11
N VAL A 45 1.92 -2.40 -1.70
CA VAL A 45 1.88 -1.13 -2.43
C VAL A 45 1.98 -1.43 -3.93
N LYS A 46 0.89 -1.19 -4.66
CA LYS A 46 0.87 -1.32 -6.13
C LYS A 46 1.06 0.04 -6.77
N VAL A 47 1.70 0.07 -7.93
CA VAL A 47 1.99 1.30 -8.66
C VAL A 47 1.45 1.17 -10.07
N LEU A 48 0.57 2.09 -10.45
CA LEU A 48 0.15 2.27 -11.83
C LEU A 48 1.02 3.35 -12.47
N ASP A 49 1.75 3.00 -13.51
CA ASP A 49 2.36 3.99 -14.40
C ASP A 49 1.31 4.51 -15.39
N LEU A 50 1.07 5.83 -15.38
CA LEU A 50 0.03 6.44 -16.22
C LEU A 50 0.45 6.61 -17.68
N GLN A 51 1.75 6.55 -17.99
CA GLN A 51 2.24 6.63 -19.36
C GLN A 51 2.11 5.28 -20.07
N THR A 52 2.47 4.18 -19.38
CA THR A 52 2.42 2.84 -19.95
C THR A 52 1.11 2.11 -19.66
N ALA A 53 0.29 2.64 -18.74
CA ALA A 53 -0.91 1.99 -18.21
C ALA A 53 -0.63 0.59 -17.62
N THR A 54 0.55 0.40 -17.04
CA THR A 54 0.97 -0.89 -16.45
C THR A 54 1.03 -0.82 -14.94
N TRP A 55 0.60 -1.89 -14.30
CA TRP A 55 0.72 -2.09 -12.87
C TRP A 55 2.03 -2.81 -12.53
N SER A 56 2.63 -2.40 -11.43
CA SER A 56 3.79 -3.05 -10.82
C SER A 56 3.65 -3.06 -9.31
N THR A 57 4.52 -3.80 -8.63
CA THR A 57 4.55 -3.85 -7.16
C THR A 57 5.75 -3.05 -6.66
N LEU A 58 5.51 -2.10 -5.77
CA LEU A 58 6.57 -1.36 -5.11
C LEU A 58 7.12 -2.24 -3.98
N LYS A 59 8.36 -2.67 -4.12
CA LYS A 59 9.05 -3.39 -3.05
C LYS A 59 9.32 -2.43 -1.90
N THR A 60 8.80 -2.76 -0.73
CA THR A 60 8.97 -1.97 0.49
C THR A 60 9.58 -2.80 1.61
N PHE A 61 10.12 -2.11 2.62
CA PHE A 61 10.81 -2.67 3.77
C PHE A 61 10.24 -2.12 5.07
N GLY A 62 10.71 -2.61 6.22
CA GLY A 62 10.29 -2.10 7.53
C GLY A 62 8.92 -2.63 7.98
N LYS A 63 8.22 -1.84 8.80
CA LYS A 63 6.98 -2.22 9.47
C LYS A 63 5.74 -1.75 8.69
N ALA A 64 5.39 -2.50 7.66
CA ALA A 64 4.22 -2.18 6.84
C ALA A 64 2.91 -2.32 7.64
N PRO A 65 1.89 -1.49 7.36
CA PRO A 65 0.58 -1.62 7.99
C PRO A 65 -0.07 -2.98 7.70
N VAL A 66 -0.87 -3.47 8.65
CA VAL A 66 -1.83 -4.56 8.40
C VAL A 66 -2.82 -4.17 7.29
N SER A 67 -3.41 -5.16 6.62
CA SER A 67 -4.54 -4.92 5.70
C SER A 67 -5.66 -4.21 6.45
N ARG A 68 -6.12 -3.11 5.89
CA ARG A 68 -7.07 -2.19 6.51
C ARG A 68 -7.95 -1.52 5.47
N GLY A 69 -9.16 -1.13 5.87
CA GLY A 69 -10.12 -0.39 5.05
C GLY A 69 -10.64 0.83 5.80
N GLY A 70 -11.03 1.87 5.06
CA GLY A 70 -11.54 3.12 5.65
C GLY A 70 -10.48 4.00 6.33
N GLN A 71 -9.20 3.69 6.11
CA GLN A 71 -8.06 4.51 6.54
C GLN A 71 -8.01 5.86 5.81
N SER A 72 -7.36 6.85 6.45
CA SER A 72 -6.89 8.05 5.74
C SER A 72 -5.48 7.79 5.19
N VAL A 73 -5.21 8.28 3.98
CA VAL A 73 -3.88 8.24 3.36
C VAL A 73 -3.56 9.61 2.76
N THR A 74 -2.41 10.16 3.09
CA THR A 74 -1.96 11.47 2.58
C THR A 74 -0.50 11.42 2.16
N LEU A 75 -0.18 11.94 0.97
CA LEU A 75 1.19 12.19 0.56
C LEU A 75 1.64 13.56 1.07
N VAL A 76 2.71 13.60 1.85
CA VAL A 76 3.32 14.84 2.36
C VAL A 76 4.79 14.85 1.95
N GLY A 77 5.14 15.71 0.99
CA GLY A 77 6.50 15.72 0.42
C GLY A 77 6.85 14.38 -0.22
N GLY A 78 7.90 13.73 0.28
CA GLY A 78 8.37 12.41 -0.18
C GLY A 78 7.80 11.23 0.61
N THR A 79 6.76 11.44 1.41
CA THR A 79 6.35 10.47 2.42
C THR A 79 4.84 10.22 2.39
N LEU A 80 4.42 8.95 2.35
CA LEU A 80 3.02 8.56 2.52
C LEU A 80 2.71 8.33 3.99
N VAL A 81 1.68 9.01 4.50
CA VAL A 81 1.19 8.86 5.87
C VAL A 81 -0.16 8.16 5.84
N ILE A 82 -0.30 7.08 6.61
CA ILE A 82 -1.52 6.30 6.78
C ILE A 82 -1.94 6.38 8.24
N PHE A 83 -3.22 6.66 8.50
CA PHE A 83 -3.76 6.69 9.86
C PHE A 83 -5.08 5.94 9.98
N GLY A 84 -5.18 5.12 11.02
CA GLY A 84 -6.39 4.44 11.45
C GLY A 84 -6.94 3.44 10.42
N GLY A 85 -8.27 3.37 10.31
CA GLY A 85 -9.00 2.40 9.51
C GLY A 85 -9.53 1.24 10.36
N GLN A 86 -9.89 0.15 9.70
CA GLN A 86 -10.39 -1.07 10.33
C GLN A 86 -9.70 -2.30 9.75
N ASP A 87 -9.28 -3.24 10.60
CA ASP A 87 -8.66 -4.49 10.16
C ASP A 87 -9.68 -5.56 9.74
N ALA A 88 -9.20 -6.72 9.28
CA ALA A 88 -10.05 -7.85 8.88
C ALA A 88 -10.90 -8.44 10.03
N LYS A 89 -10.52 -8.20 11.30
CA LYS A 89 -11.27 -8.63 12.49
C LYS A 89 -12.30 -7.58 12.94
N ARG A 90 -12.48 -6.51 12.16
CA ARG A 90 -13.36 -5.37 12.45
C ARG A 90 -12.90 -4.53 13.64
N THR A 91 -11.63 -4.60 14.00
CA THR A 91 -11.03 -3.74 15.03
C THR A 91 -10.70 -2.38 14.44
N LEU A 92 -11.17 -1.30 15.07
CA LEU A 92 -10.78 0.06 14.71
C LEU A 92 -9.32 0.29 15.11
N LEU A 93 -8.57 0.90 14.19
CA LEU A 93 -7.15 1.16 14.34
C LEU A 93 -6.92 2.62 14.70
N ASN A 94 -5.92 2.89 15.53
CA ASN A 94 -5.46 4.22 15.94
C ASN A 94 -3.93 4.33 15.78
N ASP A 95 -3.35 3.55 14.89
CA ASP A 95 -1.93 3.56 14.57
C ASP A 95 -1.64 4.50 13.39
N LEU A 96 -0.39 4.96 13.32
CA LEU A 96 0.11 5.77 12.22
C LEU A 96 1.27 5.03 11.55
N HIS A 97 1.18 4.84 10.24
CA HIS A 97 2.26 4.27 9.43
C HIS A 97 2.78 5.29 8.43
N ILE A 98 4.09 5.31 8.27
CA ILE A 98 4.80 6.23 7.38
C ILE A 98 5.62 5.43 6.39
N LEU A 99 5.44 5.65 5.09
CA LEU A 99 6.33 5.14 4.04
C LEU A 99 7.14 6.29 3.48
N ASP A 100 8.45 6.23 3.71
CA ASP A 100 9.41 7.08 3.01
C ASP A 100 9.60 6.56 1.57
N LEU A 101 9.29 7.38 0.57
CA LEU A 101 9.34 7.00 -0.85
C LEU A 101 10.73 7.14 -1.48
N GLU A 102 11.73 7.62 -0.75
CA GLU A 102 13.12 7.61 -1.19
C GLU A 102 13.78 6.27 -0.82
N THR A 103 13.58 5.84 0.42
CA THR A 103 14.15 4.61 1.00
C THR A 103 13.26 3.38 0.87
N MET A 104 11.99 3.57 0.50
CA MET A 104 10.95 2.53 0.45
C MET A 104 10.76 1.80 1.78
N THR A 105 10.96 2.50 2.89
CA THR A 105 10.90 1.91 4.23
C THR A 105 9.67 2.41 5.00
N TRP A 106 8.94 1.46 5.58
CA TRP A 106 7.83 1.71 6.48
C TRP A 106 8.30 1.84 7.93
N ASP A 107 7.77 2.84 8.61
CA ASP A 107 7.82 2.98 10.05
C ASP A 107 6.39 2.97 10.63
N GLU A 108 6.29 2.48 11.87
CA GLU A 108 5.08 2.47 12.67
C GLU A 108 5.28 3.43 13.85
N ILE A 109 4.32 4.33 14.04
CA ILE A 109 4.30 5.30 15.13
C ILE A 109 3.02 5.06 15.92
N ASP A 110 3.18 4.81 17.22
CA ASP A 110 2.06 4.76 18.15
C ASP A 110 1.43 6.15 18.24
N ALA A 111 0.17 6.29 17.80
CA ALA A 111 -0.59 7.50 18.08
C ALA A 111 -1.21 7.36 19.47
N VAL A 112 -0.83 8.29 20.35
CA VAL A 112 -1.26 8.37 21.77
C VAL A 112 -2.77 8.63 21.88
#